data_AF-A0A6I2WIN5-F1
#
_entry.id   AF-A0A6I2WIN5-F1
#
_cell.length_a   1.000
_cell.length_b   1.000
_cell.length_c   1.000
_cell.angle_alpha   90.00
_cell.angle_beta   90.00
_cell.angle_gamma   90.00
#
_symmetry.space_group_name_H-M   'P 1'
#
loop_
_entity.id
_entity.type
_entity.pdbx_description
1 polymer ?
#
loop_
_entity_poly.entity_id
_entity_poly.type
_entity_poly.pdbx_seq_one_letter_code
_entity_poly.pdbx_strand_id
1 'polypeptide(L)' 'MSNNSPASSPLDLDSIDQDLTDVETALQRLDAGTYFVDEITGAPLSQDLLNANPTARRA' A
#
# COMPACT_ATOMS: atom_id res chain seq x y z
N MET A 1 -8.96 31.29 -29.84
CA MET A 1 -8.70 29.88 -29.45
C MET A 1 -8.14 29.89 -28.04
N SER A 2 -8.92 29.49 -27.04
CA SER A 2 -8.44 29.41 -25.65
C SER A 2 -8.00 27.97 -25.37
N ASN A 3 -6.68 27.75 -25.32
CA ASN A 3 -6.12 26.50 -24.82
C ASN A 3 -6.16 26.52 -23.30
N ASN A 4 -7.14 25.83 -22.71
CA ASN A 4 -7.18 25.55 -21.28
C ASN A 4 -6.68 24.13 -21.05
N SER A 5 -5.37 23.93 -20.99
CA SER A 5 -4.79 22.71 -20.43
C SER A 5 -5.04 22.73 -18.92
N PRO A 6 -5.64 21.69 -18.31
CA PRO A 6 -5.70 21.62 -16.86
C PRO A 6 -4.26 21.52 -16.34
N ALA A 7 -3.84 22.51 -15.57
CA ALA A 7 -2.56 22.48 -14.87
C ALA A 7 -2.52 21.21 -14.01
N SER A 8 -1.61 20.30 -14.35
CA SER A 8 -1.26 19.14 -13.53
C SER A 8 -0.97 19.63 -12.11
N SER A 9 -1.77 19.20 -11.13
CA SER A 9 -1.44 19.38 -9.72
C SER A 9 -0.02 18.87 -9.47
N PRO A 10 0.79 19.57 -8.64
CA PRO A 10 2.13 19.10 -8.31
C PRO A 10 2.03 17.68 -7.73
N LEU A 11 2.93 16.80 -8.17
CA LEU A 11 2.97 15.41 -7.74
C LEU A 11 3.32 15.36 -6.25
N ASP A 12 2.53 14.62 -5.47
CA ASP A 12 2.81 14.38 -4.05
C ASP A 12 3.86 13.27 -3.93
N LEU A 13 5.13 13.66 -3.84
CA LEU A 13 6.24 12.72 -3.77
C LEU A 13 6.30 11.98 -2.43
N ASP A 14 5.84 12.60 -1.35
CA ASP A 14 5.87 11.99 -0.01
C ASP A 14 4.86 10.84 0.07
N SER A 15 3.66 11.02 -0.50
CA SER A 15 2.68 9.94 -0.62
C SER A 15 3.20 8.78 -1.47
N ILE A 16 3.88 9.08 -2.58
CA ILE A 16 4.43 8.03 -3.46
C ILE A 16 5.54 7.25 -2.76
N ASP A 17 6.42 7.93 -2.03
CA ASP A 17 7.50 7.27 -1.29
C ASP A 17 6.95 6.36 -0.19
N GLN A 18 5.89 6.80 0.49
CA GLN A 18 5.19 5.98 1.49
C GLN A 18 4.53 4.75 0.85
N ASP A 19 3.85 4.91 -0.29
CA ASP A 19 3.23 3.80 -1.01
C ASP A 19 4.28 2.75 -1.43
N LEU A 20 5.43 3.20 -1.94
CA LEU A 20 6.53 2.31 -2.32
C LEU A 20 7.14 1.58 -1.11
N THR A 21 7.32 2.29 0.01
CA THR A 21 7.78 1.71 1.27
C THR A 21 6.83 0.63 1.79
N ASP A 22 5.52 0.87 1.66
CA ASP A 22 4.48 -0.07 2.06
C ASP A 22 4.49 -1.33 1.20
N VAL A 23 4.70 -1.19 -0.11
CA VAL A 23 4.86 -2.32 -1.04
C VAL A 23 6.12 -3.12 -0.72
N GLU A 24 7.26 -2.47 -0.49
CA GLU A 24 8.50 -3.15 -0.13
C GLU A 24 8.32 -3.97 1.15
N THR A 25 7.70 -3.38 2.17
CA THR A 25 7.42 -4.07 3.43
C THR A 25 6.49 -5.28 3.22
N ALA A 26 5.47 -5.15 2.38
CA ALA A 26 4.56 -6.25 2.04
C ALA A 26 5.29 -7.42 1.36
N LEU A 27 6.20 -7.13 0.42
CA LEU A 27 7.02 -8.14 -0.24
C LEU A 27 7.98 -8.84 0.72
N GLN A 28 8.62 -8.10 1.63
CA GLN A 28 9.49 -8.68 2.66
C GLN A 28 8.71 -9.62 3.60
N ARG A 29 7.48 -9.25 4.00
CA ARG A 29 6.60 -10.13 4.78
C ARG A 29 6.19 -11.38 4.01
N LEU A 30 5.99 -11.26 2.69
CA LEU A 30 5.63 -12.40 1.84
C LEU A 30 6.78 -13.40 1.76
N ASP A 31 8.00 -12.90 1.54
CA ASP A 31 9.21 -13.72 1.57
C ASP A 31 9.45 -14.37 2.94
N ALA A 32 9.23 -13.62 4.02
CA ALA A 32 9.34 -14.11 5.39
C ALA A 32 8.20 -15.04 5.83
N GLY A 33 7.16 -15.24 5.01
CA GLY A 33 5.99 -16.06 5.35
C GLY A 33 5.03 -15.46 6.37
N THR A 34 5.12 -14.15 6.66
CA THR A 34 4.30 -13.43 7.65
C THR A 34 3.27 -12.49 7.02
N TYR A 35 3.15 -12.47 5.69
CA TYR A 35 2.26 -11.57 4.95
C TYR A 35 0.77 -11.69 5.34
N PHE A 36 0.28 -12.90 5.61
CA PHE A 36 -1.11 -13.14 5.98
C PHE A 36 -1.40 -12.97 7.48
N VAL A 37 -0.47 -12.38 8.24
CA VAL A 37 -0.56 -12.28 9.70
C VAL A 37 -0.64 -10.82 10.11
N ASP A 38 -1.62 -10.51 10.96
CA ASP A 38 -1.77 -9.22 11.63
C ASP A 38 -0.57 -8.99 12.55
N GLU A 39 0.13 -7.87 12.36
CA GLU A 39 1.40 -7.60 13.04
C GLU A 39 1.26 -7.33 14.56
N ILE A 40 0.05 -7.02 15.03
CA ILE A 40 -0.22 -6.65 16.43
C ILE A 40 -0.79 -7.84 17.20
N THR A 41 -1.76 -8.52 16.61
CA THR A 41 -2.51 -9.61 17.26
C THR A 41 -1.95 -10.99 16.93
N GLY A 42 -1.21 -11.13 15.83
CA GLY A 42 -0.78 -12.42 15.30
C GLY A 42 -1.91 -13.24 14.65
N ALA A 43 -3.12 -12.68 14.53
CA ALA A 43 -4.24 -13.35 13.89
C ALA A 43 -4.10 -13.34 12.36
N PRO A 44 -4.72 -14.29 11.63
CA PRO A 44 -4.74 -14.25 10.17
C PRO A 44 -5.48 -13.03 9.64
N LEU A 45 -4.91 -12.34 8.65
CA LEU A 45 -5.60 -11.32 7.85
C LEU A 45 -6.53 -12.00 6.85
N SER A 46 -7.69 -11.38 6.60
CA SER A 46 -8.64 -11.92 5.62
C SER A 46 -8.14 -11.72 4.18
N GLN A 47 -8.50 -12.64 3.29
CA GLN A 47 -8.16 -12.50 1.87
C GLN A 47 -8.87 -11.29 1.25
N ASP A 48 -10.12 -11.03 1.63
CA ASP A 48 -10.88 -9.88 1.11
C ASP A 48 -10.21 -8.54 1.44
N LEU A 49 -9.66 -8.42 2.66
CA LEU A 49 -8.90 -7.26 3.07
C LEU A 49 -7.64 -7.08 2.21
N LEU A 50 -6.85 -8.14 2.04
CA LEU A 50 -5.60 -8.07 1.26
C LEU A 50 -5.85 -7.91 -0.24
N ASN A 51 -6.98 -8.40 -0.75
CA ASN A 51 -7.39 -8.16 -2.13
C ASN A 51 -7.77 -6.69 -2.36
N ALA A 52 -8.38 -6.04 -1.36
CA ALA A 52 -8.73 -4.62 -1.41
C ALA A 52 -7.53 -3.70 -1.11
N ASN A 53 -6.65 -4.11 -0.20
CA ASN A 53 -5.47 -3.38 0.22
C ASN A 53 -4.29 -4.35 0.47
N PRO A 54 -3.45 -4.62 -0.55
CA PRO A 54 -2.34 -5.57 -0.45
C PRO A 54 -1.26 -5.18 0.57
N THR A 55 -1.15 -3.90 0.94
CA THR A 55 -0.15 -3.46 1.94
C THR A 55 -0.70 -3.43 3.35
N ALA A 56 -1.95 -3.86 3.57
CA ALA A 56 -2.54 -3.95 4.90
C ALA A 56 -1.70 -4.84 5.84
N ARG A 57 -1.50 -4.34 7.06
CA ARG A 57 -0.72 -5.01 8.11
C ARG A 57 -1.58 -5.43 9.31
N ARG A 58 -2.85 -5.01 9.30
CA ARG A 58 -3.80 -5.15 10.40
C ARG A 58 -5.20 -5.40 9.88
N ALA A 59 -6.00 -6.15 10.63
CA ALA A 59 -7.41 -6.43 10.35
C ALA A 59 -8.32 -5.21 10.50
#